data_AF-A0A1V1PC01-F1
#
_entry.id   AF-A0A1V1PC01-F1
#
_cell.length_a   1.000
_cell.length_b   1.000
_cell.length_c   1.000
_cell.angle_alpha   90.00
_cell.angle_beta   90.00
_cell.angle_gamma   90.00
#
_symmetry.space_group_name_H-M   'P 1'
#
loop_
_entity.id
_entity.type
_entity.pdbx_description
1 polymer ?
#
loop_
_entity_poly.entity_id
_entity_poly.type
_entity_poly.pdbx_seq_one_letter_code
_entity_poly.pdbx_strand_id
1 'polypeptide(L)'
;MEKSLKAFHNGASIPELAQKTMDQMARDQDDMMATLKLRKYSPKLNPIKSKDYWLKQPGSPKPERPPEKPKTIAYDQLIKQWQ
;
A
#
# COMPACT_ATOMS: atom_id res chain seq x y z
N MET A 1 21.92 -15.80 -10.76
CA MET A 1 20.65 -15.33 -10.16
C MET A 1 20.67 -13.84 -9.85
N GLU A 2 21.64 -13.31 -9.10
CA GLU A 2 21.66 -11.86 -8.76
C GLU A 2 21.80 -10.91 -9.97
N LYS A 3 22.59 -11.29 -10.98
CA LYS A 3 22.73 -10.49 -12.21
C LYS A 3 21.44 -10.41 -13.04
N SER A 4 20.60 -11.46 -13.04
CA SER A 4 19.34 -11.47 -13.80
C SER A 4 18.23 -10.72 -13.08
N LEU A 5 18.20 -10.77 -11.74
CA LEU A 5 17.31 -9.93 -10.93
C LEU A 5 17.60 -8.44 -11.21
N LYS A 6 18.86 -8.01 -11.09
CA LYS A 6 19.26 -6.61 -11.33
C LYS A 6 18.90 -6.07 -12.72
N ALA A 7 18.92 -6.92 -13.74
CA ALA A 7 18.52 -6.58 -15.11
C ALA A 7 17.00 -6.42 -15.28
N PHE A 8 16.18 -7.20 -14.56
CA PHE A 8 14.72 -7.11 -14.63
C PHE A 8 14.18 -5.79 -14.07
N HIS A 9 14.82 -5.26 -13.03
CA HIS A 9 14.37 -4.05 -12.35
C HIS A 9 15.26 -2.83 -12.59
N ASN A 10 16.20 -2.89 -13.55
CA ASN A 10 17.17 -1.81 -13.85
C ASN A 10 17.84 -1.23 -12.58
N GLY A 11 18.13 -2.09 -11.60
CA GLY A 11 18.70 -1.67 -10.31
C GLY A 11 17.74 -1.10 -9.27
N ALA A 12 16.43 -0.96 -9.55
CA ALA A 12 15.43 -0.52 -8.57
C ALA A 12 15.25 -1.55 -7.45
N SER A 13 14.97 -1.10 -6.22
CA SER A 13 14.61 -2.01 -5.13
C SER A 13 13.23 -2.66 -5.36
N ILE A 14 12.97 -3.80 -4.71
CA ILE A 14 11.66 -4.49 -4.81
C ILE A 14 10.49 -3.57 -4.45
N PRO A 15 10.55 -2.74 -3.38
CA PRO A 15 9.48 -1.80 -3.06
C PRO A 15 9.25 -0.74 -4.14
N GLU A 16 10.32 -0.20 -4.74
CA GLU A 16 10.21 0.80 -5.81
C GLU A 16 9.60 0.20 -7.08
N LEU A 17 10.00 -1.02 -7.43
CA LEU A 17 9.43 -1.75 -8.57
C LEU A 17 7.94 -2.05 -8.34
N ALA A 18 7.58 -2.50 -7.14
CA ALA A 18 6.20 -2.75 -6.76
C ALA A 18 5.37 -1.46 -6.88
N GLN A 19 5.86 -0.34 -6.32
CA GLN A 19 5.17 0.95 -6.41
C GLN A 19 4.96 1.38 -7.87
N LYS A 20 6.02 1.34 -8.70
CA LYS A 20 5.93 1.73 -10.11
C LYS A 20 4.93 0.87 -10.89
N THR A 21 4.94 -0.44 -10.63
CA THR A 21 4.04 -1.40 -11.31
C THR A 21 2.59 -1.16 -10.92
N MET A 22 2.33 -0.95 -9.63
CA MET A 22 0.97 -0.65 -9.13
C MET A 22 0.46 0.70 -9.63
N ASP A 23 1.32 1.72 -9.69
CA ASP A 23 0.96 3.03 -10.25
C ASP A 23 0.59 2.93 -11.73
N GLN A 24 1.31 2.10 -12.50
CA GLN A 24 0.97 1.87 -13.91
C GLN A 24 -0.36 1.14 -14.05
N MET A 25 -0.56 0.08 -13.28
CA MET A 25 -1.81 -0.69 -13.30
C MET A 25 -3.02 0.18 -12.96
N ALA A 26 -2.89 1.08 -11.97
CA ALA A 26 -3.96 2.02 -11.62
C ALA A 26 -4.30 2.96 -12.77
N ARG A 27 -3.30 3.51 -13.48
CA ARG A 27 -3.52 4.36 -14.67
C ARG A 27 -4.23 3.60 -15.78
N ASP A 28 -3.78 2.39 -16.07
CA ASP A 28 -4.38 1.56 -17.13
C ASP A 28 -5.85 1.24 -16.80
N GLN A 29 -6.17 1.00 -15.53
CA GLN A 29 -7.54 0.81 -15.07
C GLN A 29 -8.39 2.08 -15.23
N ASP A 30 -7.88 3.24 -14.83
CA ASP A 30 -8.58 4.52 -14.98
C ASP A 30 -8.85 4.83 -16.46
N ASP A 31 -7.88 4.59 -17.34
CA ASP A 31 -8.01 4.79 -18.79
C ASP A 31 -9.10 3.88 -19.37
N MET A 32 -9.10 2.59 -19.01
CA MET A 32 -10.16 1.67 -19.44
C MET A 32 -11.53 2.14 -18.93
N MET A 33 -11.64 2.48 -17.65
CA MET A 33 -12.89 2.92 -17.03
C MET A 33 -13.40 4.23 -17.63
N ALA A 34 -12.52 5.17 -18.02
CA ALA A 34 -12.90 6.42 -18.68
C ALA A 34 -13.60 6.20 -20.01
N THR A 35 -13.28 5.12 -20.73
CA THR A 35 -13.86 4.82 -22.04
C THR A 35 -15.22 4.12 -21.97
N LEU A 36 -15.55 3.51 -20.82
CA LEU A 36 -16.78 2.73 -20.66
C LEU A 36 -18.02 3.62 -20.70
N LYS A 37 -18.93 3.31 -21.63
CA LYS A 37 -20.25 3.96 -21.76
C LYS A 37 -21.36 2.94 -21.59
N LEU A 38 -21.78 2.78 -20.34
CA LEU A 38 -22.89 1.90 -19.95
C LEU A 38 -24.22 2.66 -19.98
N ARG A 39 -25.29 1.99 -20.43
CA ARG A 39 -26.65 2.57 -20.48
C ARG A 39 -27.16 3.03 -19.11
N LYS A 40 -26.72 2.39 -18.03
CA LYS A 40 -26.99 2.75 -16.64
C LYS A 40 -25.73 2.52 -15.82
N TYR A 41 -25.41 3.43 -14.90
CA TYR A 41 -24.23 3.38 -14.03
C TYR A 41 -22.88 3.40 -14.77
N SER A 42 -22.73 4.28 -15.77
CA SER A 42 -21.40 4.56 -16.32
C SER A 42 -20.46 5.06 -15.20
N PRO A 43 -19.20 4.58 -15.17
CA PRO A 43 -18.26 4.98 -14.16
C PRO A 43 -17.91 6.47 -14.29
N LYS A 44 -17.83 7.15 -13.15
CA LYS A 44 -17.32 8.52 -13.04
C LYS A 44 -15.99 8.46 -12.33
N LEU A 45 -14.92 8.86 -13.02
CA LEU A 45 -13.60 8.89 -12.41
C LEU A 45 -13.55 9.92 -11.27
N ASN A 46 -12.84 9.54 -10.22
CA ASN A 46 -12.58 10.40 -9.08
C ASN A 46 -11.49 11.43 -9.43
N PRO A 47 -11.46 12.60 -8.78
CA PRO A 47 -10.35 13.53 -8.94
C PRO A 47 -9.05 12.91 -8.45
N ILE A 48 -7.94 13.22 -9.12
CA ILE A 48 -6.61 12.75 -8.73
C ILE A 48 -6.29 13.26 -7.32
N LYS A 49 -5.78 12.36 -6.47
CA LYS A 49 -5.33 12.66 -5.11
C LYS A 49 -3.88 12.22 -4.93
N SER A 50 -3.15 12.92 -4.06
CA SER A 50 -1.79 12.55 -3.71
C SER A 50 -1.75 11.27 -2.86
N LYS A 51 -0.63 10.55 -2.87
CA LYS A 51 -0.41 9.38 -2.01
C LYS A 51 -0.68 9.69 -0.53
N ASP A 52 -0.22 10.85 -0.08
CA ASP A 52 -0.41 11.33 1.29
C ASP A 52 -1.88 11.50 1.68
N TYR A 53 -2.74 11.90 0.74
CA TYR A 53 -4.17 12.01 1.00
C TYR A 53 -4.75 10.66 1.44
N TRP A 54 -4.35 9.58 0.76
CA TRP A 54 -4.80 8.22 1.06
C TRP A 54 -4.17 7.67 2.34
N LEU A 55 -2.88 7.91 2.58
CA LEU A 55 -2.18 7.48 3.81
C LEU A 55 -2.62 8.23 5.07
N LYS A 56 -3.30 9.37 4.92
CA LYS A 56 -3.89 10.11 6.05
C LYS A 56 -5.32 9.67 6.36
N GLN A 57 -5.95 8.85 5.51
CA GLN A 57 -7.32 8.37 5.76
C GLN A 57 -7.37 7.45 6.98
N PRO A 58 -8.50 7.45 7.72
CA PRO A 58 -8.72 6.50 8.80
C PRO A 58 -8.65 5.05 8.27
N GLY A 59 -7.97 4.17 9.00
CA GLY A 59 -7.79 2.76 8.61
C GLY A 59 -6.70 2.50 7.56
N SER A 60 -5.98 3.51 7.10
CA SER A 60 -4.86 3.34 6.16
C SER A 60 -3.65 2.60 6.76
N PRO A 61 -2.82 1.94 5.92
CA PRO A 61 -1.57 1.34 6.37
C PRO A 61 -0.65 2.39 6.98
N LYS A 62 -0.21 2.15 8.21
CA LYS A 62 0.68 3.07 8.92
C LYS A 62 2.08 3.07 8.29
N PRO A 63 2.78 4.21 8.30
CA PRO A 63 4.16 4.28 7.83
C PRO A 63 5.04 3.28 8.58
N GLU A 64 6.10 2.84 7.92
CA GLU A 64 7.08 1.95 8.51
C GLU A 64 7.63 2.57 9.80
N ARG A 65 7.45 1.85 10.90
CA ARG A 65 7.94 2.25 12.22
C ARG A 65 9.24 1.51 12.50
N PRO A 66 10.21 2.13 13.19
CA PRO A 66 11.39 1.42 13.64
C PRO A 66 10.97 0.20 14.49
N PRO A 67 11.74 -0.90 14.45
CA PRO A 67 11.46 -2.06 15.26
C PRO A 67 11.45 -1.67 16.74
N GLU A 68 10.29 -1.78 17.39
CA GLU A 68 10.18 -1.60 18.83
C GLU A 68 10.68 -2.86 19.54
N LYS A 69 11.47 -2.68 20.60
CA LYS A 69 11.82 -3.81 21.46
C LYS A 69 10.53 -4.34 22.11
N PRO A 70 10.25 -5.65 22.01
CA PRO A 70 9.11 -6.21 22.71
C PRO A 70 9.29 -5.99 24.22
N LYS A 71 8.28 -5.38 24.86
CA LYS A 71 8.20 -5.30 26.30
C LYS A 71 7.32 -6.45 26.77
N THR A 72 7.88 -7.37 27.52
CA THR A 72 7.13 -8.44 28.17
C THR A 72 6.86 -8.07 29.63
N ILE A 73 5.79 -8.63 30.19
CA ILE A 73 5.52 -8.59 31.62
C ILE A 73 5.46 -10.03 32.13
N ALA A 74 5.84 -10.26 33.39
CA ALA A 74 5.75 -11.58 33.99
C ALA A 74 4.28 -12.03 34.05
N TYR A 75 4.03 -13.33 33.84
CA TYR A 75 2.68 -13.89 33.84
C TYR A 75 1.92 -13.56 35.14
N ASP A 76 2.57 -13.70 36.29
CA ASP A 76 1.99 -13.40 37.61
C ASP A 76 1.60 -11.92 37.77
N GLN A 77 2.25 -11.00 37.03
CA GLN A 77 1.90 -9.58 37.03
C GLN A 77 0.72 -9.27 36.11
N LEU A 78 0.60 -9.96 34.98
CA LEU A 78 -0.52 -9.80 34.04
C LEU A 78 -1.86 -10.17 34.72
N ILE A 79 -1.88 -11.29 35.46
CA ILE A 79 -3.10 -11.79 36.13
C ILE A 79 -3.63 -10.80 37.18
N LYS A 80 -2.75 -10.04 37.85
CA LYS A 80 -3.15 -9.05 38.87
C LYS A 80 -3.93 -7.85 38.32
N GLN A 81 -3.82 -7.55 37.02
CA GLN A 81 -4.58 -6.44 36.39
C GLN A 81 -6.00 -6.85 35.97
N TRP A 82 -6.29 -8.15 35.95
CA TRP A 82 -7.58 -8.72 35.55
C TRP A 82 -8.52 -9.00 36.73
N GLN A 83 -8.01 -8.94 37.96
CA GLN A 83 -8.80 -9.01 39.19
C GLN A 83 -9.25 -7.61 39.60
#